data_AF-A0A9P4JWY0-F1
#
_entry.id   AF-A0A9P4JWY0-F1
#
_cell.length_a   1.000
_cell.length_b   1.000
_cell.length_c   1.000
_cell.angle_alpha   90.00
_cell.angle_beta   90.00
_cell.angle_gamma   90.00
#
_symmetry.space_group_name_H-M   'P 1'
#
loop_
_entity.id
_entity.type
_entity.pdbx_description
1 polymer ?
#
loop_
_entity_poly.entity_id
_entity_poly.type
_entity_poly.pdbx_seq_one_letter_code
_entity_poly.pdbx_strand_id
1 'polypeptide(L)'
;MGTALRAEEKEILLSRLDDLLEHYLNTLDQYQKAQEQLSKQLASAHMSLAHAQFNNNSHTRYGQDYYDGRMQASRKTTITEDDSKITFSISHKAPQADAESVLGSKKHIPEEPKDAAAKSDTETKSSPEAPRPKNTDPLRWFGILVPPTLRAAQISFISVVEGSIPQLASLTKDLRRLEIDIGRLRKQIKKL
;
A
#
# COMPACT_ATOMS: atom_id res chain seq x y z
N MET A 1 -54.69 -20.05 -16.10
CA MET A 1 -53.88 -18.81 -16.18
C MET A 1 -52.73 -18.75 -15.17
N GLY A 2 -52.90 -19.17 -13.91
CA GLY A 2 -51.82 -19.05 -12.90
C GLY A 2 -50.56 -19.92 -13.10
N THR A 3 -50.63 -20.99 -13.91
CA THR A 3 -49.47 -21.85 -14.21
C THR A 3 -48.55 -21.27 -15.29
N ALA A 4 -49.10 -20.53 -16.25
CA ALA A 4 -48.34 -19.89 -17.32
C ALA A 4 -47.49 -18.73 -16.79
N LEU A 5 -48.06 -17.89 -15.92
CA LEU A 5 -47.34 -16.78 -15.28
C LEU A 5 -46.15 -17.26 -14.43
N ARG A 6 -46.32 -18.38 -13.70
CA ARG A 6 -45.20 -18.98 -12.92
C ARG A 6 -44.10 -19.55 -13.80
N ALA A 7 -44.44 -20.05 -14.99
CA ALA A 7 -43.45 -20.54 -15.94
C ALA A 7 -42.60 -19.37 -16.49
N GLU A 8 -43.24 -18.27 -16.87
CA GLU A 8 -42.57 -17.05 -17.32
C GLU A 8 -41.67 -16.44 -16.22
N GLU A 9 -42.17 -16.34 -14.98
CA GLU A 9 -41.36 -15.88 -13.83
C GLU A 9 -40.13 -16.77 -13.59
N LYS A 10 -40.29 -18.08 -13.73
CA LYS A 10 -39.20 -19.04 -13.59
C LYS A 10 -38.15 -18.87 -14.69
N GLU A 11 -38.56 -18.66 -15.94
CA GLU A 11 -37.65 -18.40 -17.05
C GLU A 11 -36.82 -17.12 -16.83
N ILE A 12 -37.46 -16.05 -16.35
CA ILE A 12 -36.75 -14.80 -16.00
C ILE A 12 -35.69 -15.04 -14.92
N LEU A 13 -36.02 -15.81 -13.88
CA LEU A 13 -35.07 -16.11 -12.81
C LEU A 13 -33.93 -17.03 -13.27
N LEU A 14 -34.19 -17.95 -14.21
CA LEU A 14 -33.17 -18.80 -14.80
C LEU A 14 -32.20 -17.98 -15.66
N SER A 15 -32.71 -17.10 -16.52
CA SER A 15 -31.87 -16.18 -17.31
C SER A 15 -30.97 -15.35 -16.40
N ARG A 16 -31.53 -14.79 -15.31
CA ARG A 16 -30.76 -14.02 -14.34
C ARG A 16 -29.70 -14.87 -13.61
N LEU A 17 -30.00 -16.15 -13.35
CA LEU A 17 -29.05 -17.06 -12.75
C LEU A 17 -27.88 -17.32 -13.70
N ASP A 18 -28.16 -17.52 -14.99
CA ASP A 18 -27.13 -17.71 -16.01
C ASP A 18 -26.23 -16.47 -16.13
N ASP A 19 -26.80 -15.26 -16.14
CA ASP A 19 -26.02 -14.01 -16.13
C ASP A 19 -25.08 -13.92 -14.92
N LEU A 20 -25.56 -14.27 -13.72
CA LEU A 20 -24.71 -14.27 -12.52
C LEU A 20 -23.61 -15.33 -12.58
N LEU A 21 -23.89 -16.50 -13.16
CA LEU A 21 -22.90 -17.56 -13.33
C LEU A 21 -21.82 -17.15 -14.33
N GLU A 22 -22.21 -16.51 -15.44
CA GLU A 22 -21.28 -15.93 -16.41
C GLU A 22 -20.38 -14.89 -15.73
N HIS A 23 -20.97 -13.95 -15.00
CA HIS A 23 -20.21 -12.96 -14.24
C HIS A 23 -19.26 -13.61 -13.23
N TYR A 24 -19.71 -14.62 -12.49
CA TYR A 24 -18.87 -15.35 -11.53
C TYR A 24 -17.68 -16.01 -12.21
N LEU A 25 -17.87 -16.69 -13.34
CA LEU A 25 -16.78 -17.34 -14.08
C LEU A 25 -15.78 -16.32 -14.63
N ASN A 26 -16.26 -15.19 -15.15
CA ASN A 26 -15.41 -14.10 -15.61
C ASN A 26 -14.59 -13.48 -14.46
N THR A 27 -15.22 -13.24 -13.30
CA THR A 27 -14.51 -12.74 -12.10
C THR A 27 -13.51 -13.76 -11.58
N LEU A 28 -13.82 -15.06 -11.64
CA LEU A 28 -12.92 -16.14 -11.24
C LEU A 28 -11.68 -16.21 -12.13
N ASP A 29 -11.84 -16.10 -13.44
CA ASP A 29 -10.72 -16.03 -14.39
C ASP A 29 -9.83 -14.79 -14.13
N GLN A 30 -10.44 -13.62 -13.89
CA GLN A 30 -9.70 -12.42 -13.50
C GLN A 30 -8.94 -12.61 -12.19
N TYR A 31 -9.55 -13.27 -11.20
CA TYR A 31 -8.90 -13.60 -9.93
C TYR A 31 -7.69 -14.51 -10.13
N GLN A 32 -7.83 -15.58 -10.93
CA GLN A 32 -6.73 -16.50 -11.21
C GLN A 32 -5.57 -15.80 -11.93
N LYS A 33 -5.86 -14.99 -12.95
CA LYS A 33 -4.86 -14.17 -13.66
C LYS A 33 -4.13 -13.20 -12.73
N ALA A 34 -4.89 -12.51 -11.86
CA ALA A 34 -4.32 -11.59 -10.88
C ALA A 34 -3.42 -12.33 -9.87
N GLN A 35 -3.82 -13.53 -9.43
CA GLN A 35 -3.03 -14.38 -8.53
C GLN A 35 -1.72 -14.83 -9.19
N GLU A 36 -1.77 -15.27 -10.44
CA GLU A 36 -0.56 -15.64 -11.19
C GLU A 36 0.38 -14.43 -11.34
N GLN A 37 -0.15 -13.26 -11.67
CA GLN A 37 0.64 -12.04 -11.80
C GLN A 37 1.31 -11.66 -10.46
N LEU A 38 0.56 -11.72 -9.36
CA LEU A 38 1.09 -11.51 -8.01
C LEU A 38 2.24 -12.47 -7.71
N SER A 39 2.07 -13.77 -8.01
CA SER A 39 3.11 -14.77 -7.76
C SER A 39 4.39 -14.50 -8.57
N LYS A 40 4.25 -14.07 -9.83
CA LYS A 40 5.38 -13.72 -10.71
C LYS A 40 6.13 -12.51 -10.16
N GLN A 41 5.41 -11.48 -9.74
CA GLN A 41 6.00 -10.26 -9.16
C GLN A 41 6.68 -10.53 -7.82
N LEU A 42 6.07 -11.34 -6.94
CA LEU A 42 6.69 -11.71 -5.67
C LEU A 42 7.93 -12.57 -5.90
N ALA A 43 7.88 -13.54 -6.81
CA ALA A 43 9.04 -14.36 -7.14
C ALA A 43 10.22 -13.48 -7.62
N SER A 44 9.98 -12.54 -8.54
CA SER A 44 11.04 -11.65 -9.03
C SER A 44 11.57 -10.70 -7.95
N ALA A 45 10.70 -10.18 -7.08
CA ALA A 45 11.08 -9.34 -5.95
C ALA A 45 11.96 -10.09 -4.95
N HIS A 46 11.57 -11.33 -4.58
CA HIS A 46 12.35 -12.18 -3.68
C HIS A 46 13.67 -12.62 -4.28
N MET A 47 13.73 -12.92 -5.58
CA MET A 47 14.99 -13.22 -6.27
C MET A 47 15.93 -12.01 -6.26
N SER A 48 15.41 -10.82 -6.51
CA SER A 48 16.19 -9.57 -6.46
C SER A 48 16.74 -9.30 -5.06
N LEU A 49 15.94 -9.56 -4.03
CA LEU A 49 16.35 -9.45 -2.63
C LEU A 49 17.40 -10.50 -2.25
N ALA A 50 17.23 -11.75 -2.68
CA ALA A 50 18.21 -12.81 -2.47
C ALA A 50 19.55 -12.48 -3.15
N HIS A 51 19.51 -11.94 -4.38
CA HIS A 51 20.71 -11.51 -5.08
C HIS A 51 21.40 -10.33 -4.38
N ALA A 52 20.62 -9.38 -3.83
CA ALA A 52 21.16 -8.32 -2.98
C ALA A 52 21.84 -8.88 -1.73
N GLN A 53 21.21 -9.84 -1.04
CA GLN A 53 21.76 -10.47 0.16
C GLN A 53 23.04 -11.26 -0.14
N PHE A 54 23.11 -11.97 -1.27
CA PHE A 54 24.29 -12.73 -1.67
C PHE A 54 25.49 -11.83 -1.98
N ASN A 55 25.25 -10.71 -2.66
CA ASN A 55 26.30 -9.74 -3.00
C ASN A 55 26.61 -8.77 -1.84
N ASN A 56 25.97 -8.93 -0.68
CA ASN A 56 26.24 -8.08 0.47
C ASN A 56 27.59 -8.47 1.08
N ASN A 57 28.55 -7.56 1.02
CA ASN A 57 29.87 -7.77 1.61
C ASN A 57 29.88 -7.58 3.15
N SER A 58 28.75 -7.12 3.72
CA SER A 58 28.53 -7.10 5.16
C SER A 58 28.14 -8.48 5.67
N HIS A 59 28.58 -8.83 6.88
CA HIS A 59 28.21 -10.08 7.54
C HIS A 59 26.71 -10.14 7.92
N THR A 60 26.03 -8.98 7.92
CA THR A 60 24.63 -8.86 8.32
C THR A 60 23.70 -8.84 7.10
N ARG A 61 22.63 -9.62 7.14
CA ARG A 61 21.60 -9.63 6.09
C ARG A 61 20.79 -8.33 6.12
N TYR A 62 20.28 -7.89 4.97
CA TYR A 62 19.26 -6.83 4.94
C TYR A 62 18.04 -7.28 5.75
N GLY A 63 17.81 -6.63 6.88
CA GLY A 63 16.84 -7.06 7.87
C GLY A 63 16.76 -6.09 9.04
N GLN A 64 16.12 -6.57 10.12
CA GLN A 64 15.79 -5.76 11.29
C GLN A 64 17.00 -5.20 12.02
N ASP A 65 18.17 -5.84 11.88
CA ASP A 65 19.43 -5.40 12.47
C ASP A 65 19.88 -4.01 11.98
N TYR A 66 19.37 -3.57 10.82
CA TYR A 66 19.64 -2.24 10.25
C TYR A 66 18.57 -1.21 10.59
N TYR A 67 17.47 -1.61 11.24
CA TYR A 67 16.39 -0.67 11.55
C TYR A 67 16.81 0.21 12.73
N ASP A 68 16.81 1.53 12.52
CA ASP A 68 16.80 2.46 13.63
C ASP A 68 15.42 2.42 14.30
N GLY A 69 15.33 2.67 15.61
CA GLY A 69 14.08 2.69 16.39
C GLY A 69 13.07 3.75 15.94
N ARG A 70 13.37 4.47 14.86
CA ARG A 70 12.57 5.50 14.21
C ARG A 70 11.81 4.99 12.97
N MET A 71 11.80 3.67 12.74
CA MET A 71 11.08 3.06 11.61
C MET A 71 9.60 3.46 11.63
N GLN A 72 9.13 4.08 10.54
CA GLN A 72 7.73 4.43 10.33
C GLN A 72 7.24 3.81 9.02
N ALA A 73 5.96 3.42 8.99
CA ALA A 73 5.33 2.97 7.76
C ALA A 73 5.31 4.11 6.73
N SER A 74 5.96 3.87 5.58
CA SER A 74 5.96 4.82 4.45
C SER A 74 4.62 4.83 3.70
N ARG A 75 3.84 3.76 3.82
CA ARG A 75 2.59 3.53 3.10
C ARG A 75 1.51 3.06 4.05
N LYS A 76 0.33 3.66 3.93
CA LYS A 76 -0.86 3.30 4.70
C LYS A 76 -2.00 3.02 3.74
N THR A 77 -2.54 1.81 3.79
CA THR A 77 -3.73 1.44 3.03
C THR A 77 -4.96 1.69 3.91
N THR A 78 -5.88 2.52 3.41
CA THR A 78 -7.18 2.75 4.02
C THR A 78 -8.22 2.01 3.19
N ILE A 79 -9.00 1.18 3.87
CA ILE A 79 -10.08 0.39 3.28
C ILE A 79 -11.37 1.09 3.65
N THR A 80 -12.08 1.63 2.65
CA THR A 80 -13.43 2.16 2.84
C THR A 80 -14.40 1.20 2.17
N GLU A 81 -15.41 0.78 2.94
CA GLU A 81 -16.48 -0.08 2.47
C GLU A 81 -17.75 0.75 2.36
N ASP A 82 -18.13 1.12 1.14
CA ASP A 82 -19.50 1.50 0.83
C ASP A 82 -20.27 0.23 0.43
N ASP A 83 -21.58 0.20 0.71
CA ASP A 83 -22.55 -0.91 0.59
C ASP A 83 -22.40 -1.87 -0.62
N SER A 84 -21.62 -1.50 -1.63
CA SER A 84 -21.34 -2.30 -2.83
C SER A 84 -19.93 -2.18 -3.42
N LYS A 85 -19.05 -1.31 -2.93
CA LYS A 85 -17.70 -1.10 -3.50
C LYS A 85 -16.67 -0.93 -2.38
N ILE A 86 -15.63 -1.78 -2.37
CA ILE A 86 -14.43 -1.51 -1.55
C ILE A 86 -13.52 -0.62 -2.36
N THR A 87 -13.15 0.52 -1.79
CA THR A 87 -12.11 1.36 -2.34
C THR A 87 -10.88 1.23 -1.46
N PHE A 88 -9.78 0.79 -2.07
CA PHE A 88 -8.46 0.80 -1.44
C PHE A 88 -7.81 2.13 -1.80
N SER A 89 -7.56 2.98 -0.80
CA SER A 89 -6.76 4.19 -0.99
C SER A 89 -5.43 4.02 -0.29
N ILE A 90 -4.35 4.33 -0.99
CA ILE A 90 -3.00 4.25 -0.44
C ILE A 90 -2.51 5.66 -0.22
N SER A 91 -2.34 6.01 1.05
CA SER A 91 -1.75 7.28 1.46
C SER A 91 -0.26 7.07 1.68
N HIS A 92 0.54 7.88 1.01
CA HIS A 92 1.94 8.06 1.33
C HIS A 92 2.03 9.06 2.47
N LYS A 93 2.78 8.74 3.53
CA LYS A 93 3.11 9.74 4.53
C LYS A 93 4.10 10.72 3.92
N ALA A 94 3.60 11.80 3.31
CA ALA A 94 4.41 12.95 2.94
C ALA A 94 5.06 13.52 4.22
N PRO A 95 6.28 14.08 4.15
CA PRO A 95 6.90 14.70 5.32
C PRO A 95 6.03 15.88 5.76
N GLN A 96 5.23 15.69 6.81
CA GLN A 96 4.53 16.79 7.46
C GLN A 96 5.59 17.69 8.10
N ALA A 97 5.73 18.89 7.52
CA ALA A 97 6.16 20.08 8.21
C ALA A 97 4.96 20.56 9.02
N ASP A 98 4.87 20.11 10.26
CA ASP A 98 3.90 20.63 11.22
C ASP A 98 4.34 22.06 11.59
N ALA A 99 3.58 23.05 11.12
CA ALA A 99 3.53 24.38 11.74
C ALA A 99 2.20 25.06 11.36
N GLU A 100 1.17 24.82 12.17
CA GLU A 100 0.18 25.86 12.42
C GLU A 100 0.90 27.04 13.10
N SER A 101 0.84 28.23 12.51
CA SER A 101 0.92 29.47 13.29
C SER A 101 0.05 30.55 12.66
N VAL A 102 -0.88 30.99 13.47
CA VAL A 102 -1.76 32.14 13.34
C VAL A 102 -0.97 33.43 13.05
N LEU A 103 -1.53 34.22 12.13
CA LEU A 103 -1.53 35.69 12.00
C LEU A 103 -0.46 36.53 12.75
N GLY A 104 0.35 37.29 12.00
CA GLY A 104 1.15 38.38 12.57
C GLY A 104 2.16 39.03 11.61
N SER A 105 1.71 40.02 10.83
CA SER A 105 2.55 40.91 10.00
C SER A 105 3.57 41.72 10.81
N LYS A 106 4.84 41.73 10.39
CA LYS A 106 5.63 42.97 10.10
C LYS A 106 7.05 42.66 9.57
N LYS A 107 7.40 43.41 8.52
CA LYS A 107 8.72 43.55 7.87
C LYS A 107 9.77 44.14 8.82
N HIS A 108 11.02 43.66 8.78
CA HIS A 108 12.20 44.41 8.26
C HIS A 108 13.49 43.55 8.38
N ILE A 109 14.36 43.66 7.38
CA ILE A 109 15.77 43.20 7.30
C ILE A 109 16.66 44.48 7.37
N PRO A 110 18.00 44.46 7.30
CA PRO A 110 19.08 43.83 8.09
C PRO A 110 20.00 44.89 8.74
N GLU A 111 20.80 44.57 9.77
CA GLU A 111 22.15 45.19 9.93
C GLU A 111 23.15 44.23 10.63
N GLU A 112 24.25 43.97 9.94
CA GLU A 112 25.58 43.50 10.40
C GLU A 112 26.56 44.69 10.18
N PRO A 113 27.86 44.67 10.54
CA PRO A 113 28.66 43.79 11.42
C PRO A 113 29.64 44.58 12.35
N LYS A 114 30.57 43.88 13.02
CA LYS A 114 31.93 44.26 13.55
C LYS A 114 32.11 43.83 15.01
N ASP A 115 33.26 43.41 15.52
CA ASP A 115 34.51 42.84 15.02
C ASP A 115 35.32 42.38 16.27
N ALA A 116 36.22 41.42 16.09
CA ALA A 116 37.45 41.17 16.86
C ALA A 116 37.45 40.62 18.33
N ALA A 117 37.87 39.35 18.41
CA ALA A 117 39.05 38.83 19.13
C ALA A 117 39.01 38.40 20.63
N ALA A 118 39.42 37.13 20.82
CA ALA A 118 40.35 36.57 21.82
C ALA A 118 39.83 35.65 22.98
N LYS A 119 40.09 34.34 22.77
CA LYS A 119 40.65 33.28 23.65
C LYS A 119 39.96 32.82 24.97
N SER A 120 39.78 31.48 25.03
CA SER A 120 39.85 30.52 26.18
C SER A 120 39.06 30.87 27.45
N ASP A 121 38.23 30.01 28.06
CA ASP A 121 38.47 28.60 28.42
C ASP A 121 37.15 28.00 29.00
N THR A 122 37.03 26.67 28.95
CA THR A 122 36.26 25.77 29.85
C THR A 122 34.70 25.82 29.99
N GLU A 123 34.13 24.62 29.82
CA GLU A 123 32.90 24.04 30.42
C GLU A 123 31.46 24.37 29.92
N THR A 124 30.81 23.26 29.52
CA THR A 124 29.37 22.94 29.60
C THR A 124 28.39 23.75 28.74
N LYS A 125 27.92 23.14 27.65
CA LYS A 125 26.51 23.19 27.21
C LYS A 125 26.22 22.17 26.12
N SER A 126 25.28 21.29 26.43
CA SER A 126 24.55 20.44 25.50
C SER A 126 24.11 21.24 24.27
N SER A 127 24.73 20.97 23.13
CA SER A 127 24.31 21.53 21.85
C SER A 127 22.92 20.98 21.51
N PRO A 128 21.92 21.82 21.18
CA PRO A 128 20.67 21.33 20.63
C PRO A 128 21.00 20.74 19.26
N GLU A 129 20.96 19.41 19.22
CA GLU A 129 21.21 18.64 18.02
C GLU A 129 20.27 19.13 16.90
N ALA A 130 20.87 19.67 15.83
CA ALA A 130 20.15 20.09 14.65
C ALA A 130 19.21 18.95 14.18
N PRO A 131 17.99 19.26 13.71
CA PRO A 131 17.04 18.23 13.30
C PRO A 131 17.66 17.43 12.15
N ARG A 132 18.16 16.23 12.47
CA ARG A 132 18.69 15.30 11.47
C ARG A 132 17.56 15.06 10.45
N PRO A 133 17.83 15.13 9.14
CA PRO A 133 16.79 15.01 8.12
C PRO A 133 16.03 13.71 8.34
N LYS A 134 14.70 13.81 8.47
CA LYS A 134 13.79 12.67 8.63
C LYS A 134 14.08 11.71 7.48
N ASN A 135 14.64 10.54 7.78
CA ASN A 135 15.08 9.58 6.78
C ASN A 135 13.83 8.88 6.21
N THR A 136 13.20 9.54 5.22
CA THR A 136 11.90 9.13 4.66
C THR A 136 11.99 7.87 3.80
N ASP A 137 13.17 7.58 3.24
CA ASP A 137 13.37 6.37 2.43
C ASP A 137 13.98 5.24 3.29
N PRO A 138 13.24 4.13 3.48
CA PRO A 138 13.72 3.01 4.29
C PRO A 138 14.98 2.35 3.73
N LEU A 139 15.29 2.51 2.45
CA LEU A 139 16.53 1.96 1.88
C LEU A 139 17.80 2.56 2.48
N ARG A 140 17.74 3.80 2.94
CA ARG A 140 18.91 4.51 3.48
C ARG A 140 19.28 4.02 4.88
N TRP A 141 18.45 3.18 5.50
CA TRP A 141 18.81 2.46 6.74
C TRP A 141 19.90 1.41 6.50
N PHE A 142 20.08 0.95 5.27
CA PHE A 142 21.10 -0.05 4.91
C PHE A 142 22.44 0.56 4.47
N GLY A 143 22.63 1.86 4.69
CA GLY A 143 23.85 2.60 4.33
C GLY A 143 23.67 3.56 3.16
N ILE A 144 24.75 4.30 2.85
CA ILE A 144 24.75 5.32 1.79
C ILE A 144 24.73 4.69 0.38
N LEU A 145 25.37 3.52 0.22
CA LEU A 145 25.47 2.82 -1.05
C LEU A 145 24.50 1.64 -1.08
N VAL A 146 23.31 1.88 -1.63
CA VAL A 146 22.27 0.85 -1.75
C VAL A 146 22.45 0.06 -3.06
N PRO A 147 22.56 -1.27 -3.02
CA PRO A 147 22.69 -2.07 -4.24
C PRO A 147 21.52 -1.85 -5.20
N PRO A 148 21.75 -1.87 -6.52
CA PRO A 148 20.67 -1.71 -7.52
C PRO A 148 19.61 -2.83 -7.41
N THR A 149 20.01 -4.03 -7.00
CA THR A 149 19.13 -5.18 -6.79
C THR A 149 18.19 -4.99 -5.60
N LEU A 150 18.66 -4.31 -4.55
CA LEU A 150 17.84 -3.98 -3.38
C LEU A 150 16.82 -2.87 -3.73
N ARG A 151 17.22 -1.89 -4.55
CA ARG A 151 16.30 -0.89 -5.12
C ARG A 151 15.24 -1.54 -6.00
N ALA A 152 15.64 -2.46 -6.88
CA ALA A 152 14.71 -3.21 -7.73
C ALA A 152 13.71 -4.02 -6.88
N ALA A 153 14.19 -4.72 -5.86
CA ALA A 153 13.34 -5.45 -4.92
C ALA A 153 12.33 -4.52 -4.23
N GLN A 154 12.78 -3.36 -3.72
CA GLN A 154 11.88 -2.37 -3.11
C GLN A 154 10.80 -1.93 -4.09
N ILE A 155 11.15 -1.53 -5.31
CA ILE A 155 10.19 -1.09 -6.35
C ILE A 155 9.17 -2.19 -6.67
N SER A 156 9.60 -3.44 -6.76
CA SER A 156 8.70 -4.58 -7.03
C SER A 156 7.77 -4.87 -5.86
N PHE A 157 8.24 -4.88 -4.61
CA PHE A 157 7.36 -5.03 -3.45
C PHE A 157 6.38 -3.87 -3.32
N ILE A 158 6.85 -2.67 -3.67
CA ILE A 158 6.06 -1.46 -3.72
C ILE A 158 4.87 -1.62 -4.68
N SER A 159 5.12 -2.07 -5.91
CA SER A 159 4.05 -2.23 -6.90
C SER A 159 3.08 -3.35 -6.55
N VAL A 160 3.56 -4.41 -5.88
CA VAL A 160 2.70 -5.50 -5.37
C VAL A 160 1.72 -4.99 -4.32
N VAL A 161 2.20 -4.21 -3.34
CA VAL A 161 1.37 -3.65 -2.27
C VAL A 161 0.40 -2.60 -2.81
N GLU A 162 0.81 -1.85 -3.84
CA GLU A 162 0.01 -0.76 -4.40
C GLU A 162 -1.02 -1.19 -5.45
N GLY A 163 -0.74 -2.24 -6.21
CA GLY A 163 -1.62 -2.69 -7.29
C GLY A 163 -2.24 -4.05 -7.01
N SER A 164 -1.39 -5.09 -7.04
CA SER A 164 -1.83 -6.48 -7.15
C SER A 164 -2.61 -6.95 -5.91
N ILE A 165 -2.19 -6.56 -4.71
CA ILE A 165 -2.87 -6.95 -3.46
C ILE A 165 -4.27 -6.30 -3.36
N PRO A 166 -4.43 -4.96 -3.50
CA PRO A 166 -5.75 -4.33 -3.54
C PRO A 166 -6.70 -4.92 -4.59
N GLN A 167 -6.20 -5.18 -5.80
CA GLN A 167 -6.98 -5.76 -6.88
C GLN A 167 -7.46 -7.18 -6.55
N LEU A 168 -6.60 -8.02 -5.97
CA LEU A 168 -6.98 -9.36 -5.58
C LEU A 168 -8.01 -9.35 -4.45
N ALA A 169 -7.86 -8.41 -3.50
CA ALA A 169 -8.79 -8.24 -2.41
C ALA A 169 -10.18 -7.78 -2.88
N SER A 170 -10.26 -6.88 -3.88
CA SER A 170 -11.55 -6.49 -4.47
C SER A 170 -12.21 -7.67 -5.21
N LEU A 171 -11.47 -8.39 -6.05
CA LEU A 171 -11.99 -9.56 -6.77
C LEU A 171 -12.50 -10.65 -5.83
N THR A 172 -11.79 -10.89 -4.73
CA THR A 172 -12.22 -11.86 -3.71
C THR A 172 -13.55 -11.45 -3.06
N LYS A 173 -13.76 -10.15 -2.85
CA LYS A 173 -15.03 -9.64 -2.32
C LYS A 173 -16.16 -9.80 -3.34
N ASP A 174 -15.88 -9.49 -4.59
CA ASP A 174 -16.86 -9.59 -5.68
C ASP A 174 -17.30 -11.05 -5.88
N LEU A 175 -16.37 -12.01 -5.84
CA LEU A 175 -16.69 -13.44 -5.86
C LEU A 175 -17.64 -13.83 -4.73
N ARG A 176 -17.34 -13.44 -3.48
CA ARG A 176 -18.22 -13.71 -2.34
C ARG A 176 -19.60 -13.12 -2.51
N ARG A 177 -19.70 -11.92 -3.07
CA ARG A 177 -20.99 -11.26 -3.33
C ARG A 177 -21.80 -12.05 -4.36
N LEU A 178 -21.17 -12.43 -5.47
CA LEU A 178 -21.82 -13.22 -6.51
C LEU A 178 -22.29 -14.58 -5.98
N GLU A 179 -21.48 -15.25 -5.15
CA GLU A 179 -21.87 -16.52 -4.50
C GLU A 179 -23.13 -16.36 -3.63
N ILE A 180 -23.23 -15.26 -2.88
CA ILE A 180 -24.41 -14.94 -2.05
C ILE A 180 -25.64 -14.73 -2.96
N ASP A 181 -25.50 -13.95 -4.03
CA ASP A 181 -26.61 -13.62 -4.93
C ASP A 181 -27.09 -14.84 -5.73
N ILE A 182 -26.17 -15.68 -6.22
CA ILE A 182 -26.45 -16.99 -6.82
C ILE A 182 -27.19 -17.88 -5.82
N GLY A 183 -26.71 -17.94 -4.57
CA GLY A 183 -27.34 -18.71 -3.50
C GLY A 183 -28.76 -18.24 -3.18
N ARG A 184 -29.02 -16.93 -3.23
CA ARG A 184 -30.35 -16.34 -3.04
C ARG A 184 -31.29 -16.65 -4.19
N LEU A 185 -30.85 -16.47 -5.44
CA LEU A 185 -31.66 -16.77 -6.63
C LEU A 185 -32.02 -18.24 -6.72
N ARG A 186 -31.07 -19.16 -6.47
CA ARG A 186 -31.35 -20.60 -6.45
C ARG A 186 -32.42 -20.97 -5.43
N LYS A 187 -32.43 -20.31 -4.26
CA LYS A 187 -33.49 -20.49 -3.25
C LYS A 187 -34.84 -19.93 -3.71
N GLN A 188 -34.86 -18.82 -4.45
CA GLN A 188 -36.10 -18.27 -5.02
C GLN A 188 -36.68 -19.18 -6.10
N ILE A 189 -35.85 -19.66 -7.02
CA ILE A 189 -36.26 -20.60 -8.07
C ILE A 189 -36.83 -21.89 -7.47
N LYS A 190 -36.23 -22.41 -6.39
CA LYS A 190 -36.72 -23.62 -5.70
C LYS A 190 -38.09 -23.42 -5.00
N LYS A 191 -38.46 -22.16 -4.69
CA LYS A 191 -39.73 -21.85 -4.02
C LYS A 191 -40.91 -21.66 -5.00
N LEU A 192 -40.62 -21.47 -6.29
CA LEU A 192 -41.61 -21.40 -7.36
C LEU A 192 -42.00 -22.80 -7.85
#